data_AF-A0A450V5N0-F1
#
_entry.id   AF-A0A450V5N0-F1
#
_cell.length_a   1.000
_cell.length_b   1.000
_cell.length_c   1.000
_cell.angle_alpha   90.00
_cell.angle_beta   90.00
_cell.angle_gamma   90.00
#
_symmetry.space_group_name_H-M   'P 1'
#
loop_
_entity.id
_entity.type
_entity.pdbx_description
1 polymer ?
#
loop_
_entity_poly.entity_id
_entity_poly.type
_entity_poly.pdbx_seq_one_letter_code
_entity_poly.pdbx_strand_id
1 'polypeptide(L)'
;MNPFVERHRGEISGVLSCFDRVVITGTLPDICYPQAMAGFLSYQGIRLFDYASWAEPSRDELRQNAERIAADAGLKIEFIHKSNGFRKEERIKAIIAERGDHPGLVHIFSTMETCPSYYLWYDKLEKSTSLKPTSSKCIHYYFYFIDEEFGLCYVRVPTWAPFRLQVYFNGHYWLARQLAKVGIGFRMIDNAFVHIDNLIEAQNIAESLDAKTLHEYLDRWAQDFCPVLGYFHSGYSLELHAG
;
A
#
# COMPACT_ATOMS: atom_id res chain seq x y z
N MET A 1 1.54 28.42 -17.98
CA MET A 1 0.08 28.22 -17.90
C MET A 1 -0.28 27.02 -18.75
N ASN A 2 -1.15 26.12 -18.29
CA ASN A 2 -1.45 24.87 -18.99
C ASN A 2 -2.28 25.16 -20.27
N PRO A 3 -1.81 24.78 -21.48
CA PRO A 3 -2.51 25.05 -22.75
C PRO A 3 -3.94 24.51 -22.82
N PHE A 4 -4.23 23.44 -22.06
CA PHE A 4 -5.57 22.87 -21.95
C PHE A 4 -6.54 23.82 -21.24
N VAL A 5 -6.09 24.46 -20.16
CA VAL A 5 -6.90 25.40 -19.36
C VAL A 5 -7.21 26.66 -20.18
N GLU A 6 -6.29 27.11 -21.03
CA GLU A 6 -6.56 28.22 -21.94
C GLU A 6 -7.61 27.88 -22.99
N ARG A 7 -7.52 26.69 -23.58
CA ARG A 7 -8.43 26.23 -24.64
C ARG A 7 -9.86 26.02 -24.15
N HIS A 8 -10.04 25.56 -22.91
CA HIS A 8 -11.34 25.23 -22.32
C HIS A 8 -11.78 26.22 -21.24
N ARG A 9 -11.23 27.44 -21.20
CA ARG A 9 -11.50 28.44 -20.15
C ARG A 9 -13.01 28.74 -19.96
N GLY A 10 -13.80 28.66 -21.02
CA GLY A 10 -15.26 28.87 -20.96
C GLY A 10 -16.05 27.72 -20.33
N GLU A 11 -15.44 26.55 -20.18
CA GLU A 11 -16.05 25.31 -19.64
C GLU A 11 -15.51 24.98 -18.24
N ILE A 12 -14.46 25.69 -17.78
CA ILE A 12 -13.76 25.44 -16.52
C ILE A 12 -14.18 26.48 -15.48
N SER A 13 -14.87 26.04 -14.43
CA SER A 13 -15.24 26.89 -13.28
C SER A 13 -14.05 27.20 -12.36
N GLY A 14 -12.97 26.41 -12.41
CA GLY A 14 -11.69 26.70 -11.77
C GLY A 14 -10.73 25.52 -11.81
N VAL A 15 -9.54 25.69 -11.21
CA VAL A 15 -8.47 24.67 -11.17
C VAL A 15 -8.22 24.28 -9.74
N LEU A 16 -8.16 22.97 -9.50
CA LEU A 16 -7.84 22.36 -8.22
C LEU A 16 -6.61 21.47 -8.41
N SER A 17 -5.62 21.62 -7.52
CA SER A 17 -4.39 20.82 -7.50
C SER A 17 -4.37 19.96 -6.26
N CYS A 18 -4.51 18.66 -6.45
CA CYS A 18 -4.49 17.65 -5.40
C CYS A 18 -3.96 16.32 -5.95
N PHE A 19 -3.68 15.36 -5.06
CA PHE A 19 -3.35 14.01 -5.48
C PHE A 19 -4.59 13.28 -6.02
N ASP A 20 -4.41 12.49 -7.09
CA ASP A 20 -5.44 11.59 -7.61
C ASP A 20 -5.29 10.18 -6.99
N ARG A 21 -4.47 9.33 -7.61
CA ARG A 21 -4.20 7.97 -7.15
C ARG A 21 -2.81 7.93 -6.56
N VAL A 22 -2.74 7.67 -5.26
CA VAL A 22 -1.46 7.64 -4.55
C VAL A 22 -1.12 6.19 -4.26
N VAL A 23 0.02 5.73 -4.80
CA VAL A 23 0.61 4.43 -4.47
C VAL A 23 1.96 4.67 -3.82
N ILE A 24 2.14 4.11 -2.62
CA ILE A 24 3.34 4.26 -1.82
C ILE A 24 3.96 2.88 -1.64
N THR A 25 5.26 2.77 -1.90
CA THR A 25 6.01 1.54 -1.67
C THR A 25 6.70 1.63 -0.31
N GLY A 26 6.48 0.64 0.55
CA GLY A 26 7.23 0.45 1.78
C GLY A 26 8.38 -0.51 1.56
N THR A 27 9.61 -0.08 1.87
CA THR A 27 10.79 -0.96 1.92
C THR A 27 11.38 -1.00 3.32
N LEU A 28 11.88 -2.16 3.75
CA LEU A 28 12.57 -2.31 5.03
C LEU A 28 14.08 -2.07 4.83
N PRO A 29 14.65 -0.93 5.27
CA PRO A 29 16.06 -0.60 5.02
C PRO A 29 17.03 -1.68 5.51
N ASP A 30 16.67 -2.37 6.59
CA ASP A 30 17.44 -3.46 7.20
C ASP A 30 17.69 -4.64 6.24
N ILE A 31 16.81 -4.85 5.26
CA ILE A 31 16.84 -6.05 4.41
C ILE A 31 16.52 -5.81 2.92
N CYS A 32 16.29 -4.57 2.48
CA CYS A 32 15.74 -4.27 1.14
C CYS A 32 16.73 -4.43 -0.02
N TYR A 33 18.02 -4.62 0.24
CA TYR A 33 19.05 -4.90 -0.76
C TYR A 33 20.03 -5.99 -0.28
N PRO A 34 20.76 -6.66 -1.18
CA PRO A 34 21.48 -7.89 -0.83
C PRO A 34 22.51 -7.73 0.30
N GLN A 35 23.22 -6.61 0.36
CA GLN A 35 24.22 -6.33 1.39
C GLN A 35 23.57 -6.03 2.75
N ALA A 36 22.45 -5.31 2.77
CA ALA A 36 21.66 -5.13 4.00
C ALA A 36 21.14 -6.47 4.52
N MET A 37 20.53 -7.28 3.64
CA MET A 37 20.08 -8.63 4.01
C MET A 37 21.23 -9.49 4.55
N ALA A 38 22.39 -9.51 3.88
CA ALA A 38 23.55 -10.26 4.35
C ALA A 38 24.06 -9.77 5.71
N GLY A 39 24.11 -8.45 5.92
CA GLY A 39 24.47 -7.83 7.18
C GLY A 39 23.50 -8.18 8.31
N PHE A 40 22.20 -8.12 8.03
CA PHE A 40 21.13 -8.48 8.97
C PHE A 40 21.23 -9.94 9.40
N LEU A 41 21.36 -10.89 8.45
CA LEU A 41 21.53 -12.31 8.76
C LEU A 41 22.79 -12.55 9.59
N SER A 42 23.91 -11.93 9.22
CA SER A 42 25.17 -12.03 9.96
C SER A 42 25.05 -11.51 11.40
N TYR A 43 24.36 -10.39 11.60
CA TYR A 43 24.10 -9.83 12.92
C TYR A 43 23.28 -10.77 13.81
N GLN A 44 22.33 -11.50 13.22
CA GLN A 44 21.51 -12.52 13.91
C GLN A 44 22.22 -13.88 14.05
N GLY A 45 23.47 -14.01 13.61
CA GLY A 45 24.21 -15.29 13.63
C GLY A 45 23.71 -16.33 12.62
N ILE A 46 22.95 -15.90 11.61
CA ILE A 46 22.35 -16.76 10.58
C ILE A 46 23.26 -16.80 9.36
N ARG A 47 23.55 -18.01 8.87
CA ARG A 47 24.35 -18.17 7.65
C ARG A 47 23.52 -17.77 6.44
N LEU A 48 24.16 -17.22 5.41
CA LEU A 48 23.47 -16.85 4.16
C LEU A 48 22.71 -18.05 3.54
N PHE A 49 23.23 -19.27 3.72
CA PHE A 49 22.62 -20.51 3.24
C PHE A 49 21.25 -20.80 3.87
N ASP A 50 21.04 -20.29 5.10
CA ASP A 50 19.82 -20.50 5.88
C ASP A 50 18.80 -19.35 5.66
N TYR A 51 19.00 -18.48 4.65
CA TYR A 51 18.11 -17.36 4.33
C TYR A 51 16.65 -17.79 4.12
N ALA A 52 16.41 -18.85 3.34
CA ALA A 52 15.05 -19.32 3.09
C ALA A 52 14.40 -19.83 4.38
N SER A 53 15.14 -20.64 5.16
CA SER A 53 14.70 -21.15 6.46
C SER A 53 14.40 -20.05 7.47
N TRP A 54 15.11 -18.91 7.38
CA TRP A 54 14.84 -17.72 8.19
C TRP A 54 13.56 -16.98 7.74
N ALA A 55 13.32 -16.89 6.43
CA ALA A 55 12.16 -16.17 5.89
C ALA A 55 10.83 -16.96 6.05
N GLU A 56 10.89 -18.28 6.12
CA GLU A 56 9.72 -19.17 6.24
C GLU A 56 8.83 -18.91 7.47
N PRO A 57 9.38 -18.78 8.71
CA PRO A 57 8.59 -18.39 9.87
C PRO A 57 7.84 -17.07 9.69
N SER A 58 8.51 -16.05 9.13
CA SER A 58 7.89 -14.74 8.87
C SER A 58 6.79 -14.80 7.80
N ARG A 59 6.95 -15.66 6.78
CA ARG A 59 5.89 -15.96 5.80
C ARG A 59 4.65 -16.53 6.50
N ASP A 60 4.85 -17.49 7.39
CA ASP A 60 3.77 -18.20 8.05
C ASP A 60 3.08 -17.31 9.09
N GLU A 61 3.83 -16.45 9.78
CA GLU A 61 3.29 -15.40 10.64
C GLU A 61 2.41 -14.41 9.87
N LEU A 62 2.84 -13.97 8.68
CA LEU A 62 2.04 -13.08 7.83
C LEU A 62 0.72 -13.74 7.40
N ARG A 63 0.75 -15.04 7.09
CA ARG A 63 -0.47 -15.80 6.78
C ARG A 63 -1.40 -15.89 7.99
N GLN A 64 -0.87 -16.26 9.15
CA GLN A 64 -1.64 -16.37 10.39
C GLN A 64 -2.26 -15.03 10.79
N ASN A 65 -1.52 -13.93 10.63
CA ASN A 65 -2.05 -12.59 10.88
C ASN A 65 -3.19 -12.24 9.94
N ALA A 66 -3.06 -12.52 8.64
CA ALA A 66 -4.14 -12.29 7.68
C ALA A 66 -5.41 -13.10 8.03
N GLU A 67 -5.23 -14.38 8.41
CA GLU A 67 -6.33 -15.26 8.86
C GLU A 67 -6.97 -14.76 10.14
N ARG A 68 -6.17 -14.30 11.12
CA ARG A 68 -6.66 -13.68 12.35
C ARG A 68 -7.46 -12.41 12.09
N ILE A 69 -6.93 -11.48 11.29
CA ILE A 69 -7.62 -10.24 10.92
C ILE A 69 -8.95 -10.54 10.22
N ALA A 70 -8.96 -11.53 9.32
CA ALA A 70 -10.19 -11.96 8.66
C ALA A 70 -11.21 -12.52 9.65
N ALA A 71 -10.77 -13.39 10.57
CA ALA A 71 -11.63 -13.98 11.59
C ALA A 71 -12.20 -12.94 12.56
N ASP A 72 -11.37 -12.02 13.05
CA ASP A 72 -11.75 -10.92 13.94
C ASP A 72 -12.82 -10.01 13.30
N ALA A 73 -12.75 -9.83 11.98
CA ALA A 73 -13.73 -9.06 11.20
C ALA A 73 -14.92 -9.89 10.68
N GLY A 74 -14.96 -11.20 10.93
CA GLY A 74 -15.99 -12.10 10.39
C GLY A 74 -15.96 -12.25 8.86
N LEU A 75 -14.82 -11.99 8.23
CA LEU A 75 -14.63 -12.03 6.78
C LEU A 75 -13.93 -13.34 6.34
N LYS A 76 -14.11 -13.70 5.06
CA LYS A 76 -13.37 -14.79 4.43
C LYS A 76 -12.35 -14.21 3.45
N ILE A 77 -11.11 -14.71 3.53
CA ILE A 77 -10.07 -14.36 2.56
C ILE A 77 -10.42 -14.97 1.20
N GLU A 78 -10.50 -14.14 0.17
CA GLU A 78 -10.80 -14.56 -1.20
C GLU A 78 -9.50 -14.78 -1.98
N PHE A 79 -9.20 -16.04 -2.33
CA PHE A 79 -8.03 -16.37 -3.12
C PHE A 79 -8.30 -16.20 -4.63
N ILE A 80 -7.51 -15.35 -5.28
CA ILE A 80 -7.63 -15.04 -6.70
C ILE A 80 -6.73 -15.99 -7.50
N HIS A 81 -7.34 -16.95 -8.18
CA HIS A 81 -6.63 -17.95 -8.99
C HIS A 81 -6.09 -17.41 -10.33
N LYS A 82 -6.73 -16.39 -10.91
CA LYS A 82 -6.35 -15.77 -12.19
C LYS A 82 -6.45 -14.26 -12.08
N SER A 83 -5.30 -13.58 -12.00
CA SER A 83 -5.22 -12.12 -11.99
C SER A 83 -5.67 -11.49 -13.31
N ASN A 84 -5.48 -12.18 -14.43
CA ASN A 84 -5.91 -11.73 -15.76
C ASN A 84 -7.43 -11.92 -15.93
N GLY A 85 -8.22 -10.98 -15.41
CA GLY A 85 -9.66 -10.90 -15.60
C GLY A 85 -10.46 -10.55 -14.34
N PHE A 86 -9.90 -10.79 -13.16
CA PHE A 86 -10.55 -10.41 -11.91
C PHE A 86 -10.22 -8.97 -11.52
N ARG A 87 -11.19 -8.07 -11.66
CA ARG A 87 -11.04 -6.66 -11.26
C ARG A 87 -11.38 -6.52 -9.77
N LYS A 88 -10.33 -6.58 -8.93
CA LYS A 88 -10.42 -6.37 -7.47
C LYS A 88 -11.28 -5.16 -7.11
N GLU A 89 -11.12 -4.06 -7.84
CA GLU A 89 -11.89 -2.82 -7.64
C GLU A 89 -13.40 -2.98 -7.85
N GLU A 90 -13.84 -3.73 -8.86
CA GLU A 90 -15.28 -3.96 -9.12
C GLU A 90 -15.89 -4.80 -8.00
N ARG A 91 -15.16 -5.84 -7.54
CA ARG A 91 -15.59 -6.65 -6.40
C ARG A 91 -15.71 -5.82 -5.12
N ILE A 92 -14.75 -4.94 -4.85
CA ILE A 92 -14.78 -4.05 -3.69
C ILE A 92 -15.94 -3.05 -3.79
N LYS A 93 -16.21 -2.48 -4.97
CA LYS A 93 -17.37 -1.60 -5.18
C LYS A 93 -18.70 -2.32 -4.86
N ALA A 94 -18.84 -3.58 -5.27
CA ALA A 94 -20.03 -4.36 -4.96
C ALA A 94 -20.19 -4.59 -3.44
N ILE A 95 -19.10 -4.93 -2.74
CA ILE A 95 -19.12 -5.11 -1.28
C ILE A 95 -19.46 -3.80 -0.56
N ILE A 96 -18.91 -2.67 -1.00
CA ILE A 96 -19.21 -1.35 -0.44
C ILE A 96 -20.66 -0.95 -0.68
N ALA A 97 -21.23 -1.29 -1.84
CA ALA A 97 -22.64 -1.02 -2.13
C ALA A 97 -23.60 -1.76 -1.17
N GLU A 98 -23.21 -2.93 -0.66
CA GLU A 98 -24.00 -3.72 0.29
C GLU A 98 -23.74 -3.32 1.75
N ARG A 99 -22.47 -3.17 2.15
CA ARG A 99 -22.09 -2.86 3.55
C ARG A 99 -22.22 -1.38 3.90
N GLY A 100 -22.08 -0.49 2.91
CA GLY A 100 -21.94 0.96 3.08
C GLY A 100 -20.50 1.46 3.20
N ASP A 101 -20.35 2.78 3.25
CA ASP A 101 -19.06 3.49 3.27
C ASP A 101 -18.52 3.74 4.71
N HIS A 102 -19.02 2.98 5.69
CA HIS A 102 -18.57 3.16 7.08
C HIS A 102 -17.12 2.65 7.26
N PRO A 103 -16.36 3.26 8.20
CA PRO A 103 -14.99 2.84 8.49
C PRO A 103 -14.85 1.36 8.88
N GLY A 104 -13.66 0.81 8.64
CA GLY A 104 -13.29 -0.55 8.99
C GLY A 104 -12.90 -1.43 7.79
N LEU A 105 -12.51 -2.66 8.07
CA LEU A 105 -12.11 -3.64 7.05
C LEU A 105 -13.27 -3.92 6.09
N VAL A 106 -12.97 -3.94 4.78
CA VAL A 106 -13.94 -4.19 3.70
C VAL A 106 -13.83 -5.62 3.25
N HIS A 107 -12.61 -6.04 2.85
CA HIS A 107 -12.36 -7.38 2.34
C HIS A 107 -10.86 -7.68 2.31
N ILE A 108 -10.52 -8.97 2.25
CA ILE A 108 -9.13 -9.41 2.09
C ILE A 108 -9.03 -10.32 0.86
N PHE A 109 -8.18 -9.95 -0.10
CA PHE A 109 -7.79 -10.85 -1.17
C PHE A 109 -6.44 -11.49 -0.91
N SER A 110 -6.27 -12.71 -1.39
CA SER A 110 -4.98 -13.40 -1.45
C SER A 110 -4.68 -13.75 -2.90
N THR A 111 -3.46 -13.51 -3.37
CA THR A 111 -3.06 -13.78 -4.76
C THR A 111 -1.59 -14.12 -4.84
N MET A 112 -1.23 -14.99 -5.78
CA MET A 112 0.18 -15.32 -6.05
C MET A 112 0.76 -14.29 -7.03
N GLU A 113 1.69 -13.47 -6.58
CA GLU A 113 2.33 -12.42 -7.37
C GLU A 113 3.85 -12.56 -7.34
N THR A 114 4.51 -11.91 -8.30
CA THR A 114 5.97 -11.84 -8.33
C THR A 114 6.45 -10.86 -7.26
N CYS A 115 7.40 -11.28 -6.44
CA CYS A 115 8.03 -10.46 -5.41
C CYS A 115 9.56 -10.47 -5.51
N PRO A 116 10.25 -9.39 -5.10
CA PRO A 116 11.70 -9.41 -4.94
C PRO A 116 12.13 -10.48 -3.94
N SER A 117 13.26 -11.13 -4.20
CA SER A 117 13.86 -12.13 -3.31
C SER A 117 15.38 -12.12 -3.50
N TYR A 118 16.09 -12.92 -2.72
CA TYR A 118 17.52 -13.14 -2.90
C TYR A 118 17.81 -14.62 -3.19
N TYR A 119 18.94 -14.87 -3.84
CA TYR A 119 19.52 -16.20 -3.98
C TYR A 119 21.00 -16.16 -3.63
N LEU A 120 21.52 -17.32 -3.25
CA LEU A 120 22.93 -17.52 -2.92
C LEU A 120 23.79 -17.60 -4.18
N TRP A 121 24.84 -16.80 -4.19
CA TRP A 121 25.86 -16.83 -5.23
C TRP A 121 27.24 -17.07 -4.61
N TYR A 122 27.92 -18.09 -5.13
CA TYR A 122 29.31 -18.40 -4.76
C TYR A 122 30.24 -17.95 -5.88
N ASP A 123 31.15 -17.04 -5.55
CA ASP A 123 32.23 -16.63 -6.45
C ASP A 123 33.41 -17.61 -6.33
N LYS A 124 33.74 -18.30 -7.43
CA LYS A 124 34.84 -19.27 -7.46
C LYS A 124 36.22 -18.62 -7.42
N LEU A 125 36.36 -17.40 -7.95
CA LEU A 125 37.63 -16.67 -8.02
C LEU A 125 37.97 -16.10 -6.66
N GLU A 126 37.02 -15.37 -6.07
CA GLU A 126 37.16 -14.71 -4.77
C GLU A 126 36.90 -15.66 -3.59
N LYS A 127 36.48 -16.90 -3.86
CA LYS A 127 36.08 -17.92 -2.87
C LYS A 127 35.12 -17.37 -1.81
N SER A 128 34.19 -16.51 -2.23
CA SER A 128 33.29 -15.79 -1.34
C SER A 128 31.83 -16.11 -1.66
N THR A 129 30.98 -16.08 -0.62
CA THR A 129 29.53 -16.28 -0.74
C THR A 129 28.82 -14.95 -0.56
N SER A 130 27.86 -14.64 -1.42
CA SER A 130 27.07 -13.42 -1.37
C SER A 130 25.60 -13.69 -1.71
N LEU A 131 24.73 -12.77 -1.34
CA LEU A 131 23.36 -12.73 -1.84
C LEU A 131 23.29 -11.90 -3.11
N LYS A 132 22.50 -12.35 -4.07
CA LYS A 132 22.17 -11.62 -5.31
C LYS A 132 20.66 -11.46 -5.44
N PRO A 133 20.18 -10.33 -5.99
CA PRO A 133 18.75 -10.10 -6.16
C PRO A 133 18.19 -11.04 -7.22
N THR A 134 16.97 -11.50 -7.00
CA THR A 134 16.17 -12.27 -7.95
C THR A 134 14.69 -11.91 -7.77
N SER A 135 13.83 -12.48 -8.60
CA SER A 135 12.39 -12.46 -8.40
C SER A 135 11.89 -13.88 -8.12
N SER A 136 10.93 -14.00 -7.22
CA SER A 136 10.22 -15.23 -6.92
C SER A 136 8.71 -14.99 -6.95
N LYS A 137 7.91 -16.01 -6.67
CA LYS A 137 6.48 -15.86 -6.44
C LYS A 137 6.16 -16.10 -4.98
N CYS A 138 5.34 -15.24 -4.41
CA CYS A 138 4.84 -15.40 -3.06
C CYS A 138 3.36 -14.99 -2.99
N ILE A 139 2.72 -15.32 -1.88
CA ILE A 139 1.36 -14.85 -1.62
C ILE A 139 1.43 -13.36 -1.28
N HIS A 140 0.51 -12.59 -1.84
CA HIS A 140 0.28 -11.20 -1.50
C HIS A 140 -1.13 -11.09 -0.92
N TYR A 141 -1.23 -10.53 0.28
CA TYR A 141 -2.50 -10.16 0.87
C TYR A 141 -2.82 -8.71 0.53
N TYR A 142 -4.04 -8.46 0.07
CA TYR A 142 -4.59 -7.12 -0.12
C TYR A 142 -5.66 -6.88 0.92
N PHE A 143 -5.35 -6.08 1.92
CA PHE A 143 -6.28 -5.64 2.94
C PHE A 143 -6.97 -4.37 2.43
N TYR A 144 -8.22 -4.49 1.99
CA TYR A 144 -9.05 -3.34 1.63
C TYR A 144 -9.84 -2.88 2.85
N PHE A 145 -9.78 -1.60 3.17
CA PHE A 145 -10.45 -1.02 4.33
C PHE A 145 -10.88 0.42 4.04
N ILE A 146 -11.84 0.92 4.81
CA ILE A 146 -12.23 2.32 4.81
C ILE A 146 -11.62 2.97 6.05
N ASP A 147 -10.71 3.90 5.81
CA ASP A 147 -10.15 4.77 6.84
C ASP A 147 -11.09 5.97 7.06
N GLU A 148 -11.11 6.52 8.28
CA GLU A 148 -11.96 7.67 8.63
C GLU A 148 -11.55 8.95 7.88
N GLU A 149 -10.25 9.15 7.65
CA GLU A 149 -9.72 10.32 6.95
C GLU A 149 -9.58 10.06 5.45
N PHE A 150 -9.02 8.91 5.08
CA PHE A 150 -8.62 8.63 3.69
C PHE A 150 -9.68 7.90 2.86
N GLY A 151 -10.75 7.40 3.49
CA GLY A 151 -11.75 6.60 2.80
C GLY A 151 -11.18 5.25 2.36
N LEU A 152 -11.61 4.77 1.20
CA LEU A 152 -11.20 3.45 0.70
C LEU A 152 -9.69 3.40 0.40
N CYS A 153 -8.99 2.56 1.14
CA CYS A 153 -7.56 2.31 1.03
C CYS A 153 -7.29 0.82 0.83
N TYR A 154 -6.07 0.47 0.43
CA TYR A 154 -5.57 -0.89 0.62
C TYR A 154 -4.10 -0.91 1.07
N VAL A 155 -3.76 -1.93 1.86
CA VAL A 155 -2.36 -2.35 2.05
C VAL A 155 -2.14 -3.70 1.39
N ARG A 156 -1.16 -3.76 0.49
CA ARG A 156 -0.66 -4.99 -0.13
C ARG A 156 0.59 -5.46 0.60
N VAL A 157 0.49 -6.60 1.28
CA VAL A 157 1.59 -7.20 2.05
C VAL A 157 2.04 -8.51 1.38
N PRO A 158 3.26 -8.58 0.83
CA PRO A 158 3.82 -9.84 0.34
C PRO A 158 4.30 -10.72 1.51
N THR A 159 4.14 -12.03 1.39
CA THR A 159 4.52 -12.99 2.44
C THR A 159 5.99 -13.44 2.35
N TRP A 160 6.85 -12.74 1.62
CA TRP A 160 8.24 -13.15 1.47
C TRP A 160 9.21 -11.97 1.58
N ALA A 161 10.37 -12.22 2.17
CA ALA A 161 11.41 -11.23 2.35
C ALA A 161 11.89 -10.71 0.97
N PRO A 162 12.02 -9.39 0.78
CA PRO A 162 12.15 -8.35 1.80
C PRO A 162 10.85 -7.63 2.19
N PHE A 163 9.69 -8.29 2.09
CA PHE A 163 8.40 -7.80 2.57
C PHE A 163 8.02 -6.41 2.04
N ARG A 164 8.31 -6.15 0.75
CA ARG A 164 8.05 -4.86 0.10
C ARG A 164 6.54 -4.60 -0.04
N LEU A 165 5.97 -3.92 0.93
CA LEU A 165 4.54 -3.60 0.94
C LEU A 165 4.20 -2.46 -0.01
N GLN A 166 2.92 -2.33 -0.35
CA GLN A 166 2.39 -1.16 -1.01
C GLN A 166 1.14 -0.67 -0.29
N VAL A 167 1.00 0.64 -0.16
CA VAL A 167 -0.22 1.27 0.31
C VAL A 167 -0.83 2.08 -0.82
N TYR A 168 -2.14 2.05 -0.94
CA TYR A 168 -2.89 2.89 -1.85
C TYR A 168 -4.00 3.64 -1.13
N PHE A 169 -4.19 4.89 -1.52
CA PHE A 169 -5.39 5.67 -1.24
C PHE A 169 -5.68 6.61 -2.42
N ASN A 170 -6.88 7.18 -2.42
CA ASN A 170 -7.33 8.13 -3.42
C ASN A 170 -7.40 9.54 -2.83
N GLY A 171 -6.58 10.46 -3.33
CA GLY A 171 -6.50 11.84 -2.84
C GLY A 171 -7.75 12.67 -3.13
N HIS A 172 -8.48 12.38 -4.22
CA HIS A 172 -9.77 13.02 -4.48
C HIS A 172 -10.83 12.57 -3.48
N TYR A 173 -10.87 11.29 -3.13
CA TYR A 173 -11.80 10.81 -2.10
C TYR A 173 -11.41 11.28 -0.70
N TRP A 174 -10.13 11.39 -0.39
CA TRP A 174 -9.67 12.07 0.82
C TRP A 174 -10.18 13.52 0.85
N LEU A 175 -9.97 14.29 -0.21
CA LEU A 175 -10.44 15.68 -0.28
C LEU A 175 -11.96 15.78 -0.18
N ALA A 176 -12.70 14.91 -0.86
CA ALA A 176 -14.16 14.85 -0.78
C ALA A 176 -14.63 14.64 0.66
N ARG A 177 -13.95 13.78 1.43
CA ARG A 177 -14.24 13.57 2.85
C ARG A 177 -13.93 14.80 3.68
N GLN A 178 -12.81 15.47 3.45
CA GLN A 178 -12.49 16.71 4.16
C GLN A 178 -13.50 17.83 3.87
N LEU A 179 -13.90 18.00 2.60
CA LEU A 179 -14.95 18.94 2.19
C LEU A 179 -16.29 18.64 2.90
N ALA A 180 -16.68 17.37 2.96
CA ALA A 180 -17.89 16.96 3.67
C ALA A 180 -17.83 17.29 5.17
N LYS A 181 -16.68 17.08 5.82
CA LYS A 181 -16.49 17.39 7.25
C LYS A 181 -16.65 18.88 7.57
N VAL A 182 -16.19 19.76 6.67
CA VAL A 182 -16.33 21.21 6.83
C VAL A 182 -17.64 21.76 6.24
N GLY A 183 -18.50 20.91 5.67
CA GLY A 183 -19.79 21.30 5.12
C GLY A 183 -19.73 22.03 3.78
N ILE A 184 -18.65 21.87 3.01
CA ILE A 184 -18.55 22.41 1.64
C ILE A 184 -19.23 21.43 0.68
N GLY A 185 -20.25 21.90 -0.04
CA GLY A 185 -20.92 21.11 -1.05
C GLY A 185 -20.02 20.83 -2.25
N PHE A 186 -20.12 19.62 -2.77
CA PHE A 186 -19.41 19.19 -3.98
C PHE A 186 -20.21 18.13 -4.72
N ARG A 187 -19.88 17.92 -5.99
CA ARG A 187 -20.40 16.83 -6.80
C ARG A 187 -19.25 16.16 -7.53
N MET A 188 -19.20 14.84 -7.44
CA MET A 188 -18.27 14.02 -8.20
C MET A 188 -18.99 13.17 -9.23
N ILE A 189 -18.31 12.91 -10.34
CA ILE A 189 -18.66 11.84 -11.29
C ILE A 189 -17.44 10.92 -11.34
N ASP A 190 -17.64 9.66 -10.94
CA ASP A 190 -16.58 8.67 -10.71
C ASP A 190 -15.49 9.18 -9.76
N ASN A 191 -14.40 9.69 -10.32
CA ASN A 191 -13.21 10.12 -9.62
C ASN A 191 -12.91 11.61 -9.85
N ALA A 192 -13.78 12.35 -10.54
CA ALA A 192 -13.56 13.74 -10.90
C ALA A 192 -14.56 14.66 -10.18
N PHE A 193 -14.06 15.78 -9.64
CA PHE A 193 -14.90 16.86 -9.16
C PHE A 193 -15.49 17.62 -10.36
N VAL A 194 -16.81 17.65 -10.45
CA VAL A 194 -17.55 18.42 -11.47
C VAL A 194 -18.19 19.68 -10.90
N HIS A 195 -18.23 19.80 -9.57
CA HIS A 195 -18.69 20.98 -8.85
C HIS A 195 -18.07 21.01 -7.46
N ILE A 196 -17.68 22.20 -6.99
CA ILE A 196 -17.25 22.49 -5.63
C ILE A 196 -17.75 23.90 -5.29
N ASP A 197 -18.47 24.05 -4.19
CA ASP A 197 -19.09 25.33 -3.80
C ASP A 197 -18.04 26.42 -3.50
N ASN A 198 -16.90 26.03 -2.91
CA ASN A 198 -15.80 26.94 -2.58
C ASN A 198 -14.46 26.34 -2.99
N LEU A 199 -13.98 26.73 -4.18
CA LEU A 199 -12.72 26.23 -4.74
C LEU A 199 -11.48 26.71 -3.98
N ILE A 200 -11.53 27.91 -3.39
CA ILE A 200 -10.38 28.46 -2.65
C ILE A 200 -10.15 27.62 -1.39
N GLU A 201 -11.22 27.39 -0.63
CA GLU A 201 -11.13 26.54 0.57
C GLU A 201 -10.81 25.09 0.21
N ALA A 202 -11.35 24.56 -0.89
CA ALA A 202 -10.98 23.23 -1.37
C ALA A 202 -9.49 23.10 -1.72
N GLN A 203 -8.90 24.15 -2.30
CA GLN A 203 -7.46 24.18 -2.58
C GLN A 203 -6.65 24.25 -1.28
N ASN A 204 -7.06 25.09 -0.32
CA ASN A 204 -6.40 25.17 0.99
C ASN A 204 -6.42 23.82 1.72
N ILE A 205 -7.54 23.11 1.68
CA ILE A 205 -7.67 21.76 2.25
C ILE A 205 -6.80 20.77 1.48
N ALA A 206 -6.79 20.82 0.15
CA ALA A 206 -5.92 19.96 -0.65
C ALA A 206 -4.43 20.13 -0.28
N GLU A 207 -4.01 21.37 -0.02
CA GLU A 207 -2.64 21.71 0.38
C GLU A 207 -2.34 21.39 1.85
N SER A 208 -3.35 21.19 2.69
CA SER A 208 -3.16 20.84 4.10
C SER A 208 -2.76 19.39 4.33
N LEU A 209 -2.80 18.53 3.30
CA LEU A 209 -2.30 17.16 3.41
C LEU A 209 -0.76 17.19 3.45
N ASP A 210 -0.22 17.28 4.66
CA ASP A 210 1.22 17.27 4.85
C ASP A 210 1.80 15.85 4.88
N ALA A 211 3.08 15.75 4.51
CA ALA A 211 3.78 14.48 4.42
C ALA A 211 3.94 13.79 5.78
N LYS A 212 4.05 14.55 6.88
CA LYS A 212 4.27 14.00 8.21
C LYS A 212 3.04 13.24 8.69
N THR A 213 1.87 13.85 8.61
CA THR A 213 0.60 13.19 8.93
C THR A 213 0.39 11.99 8.04
N LEU A 214 0.66 12.11 6.74
CA LEU A 214 0.56 10.96 5.84
C LEU A 214 1.47 9.80 6.29
N HIS A 215 2.72 10.06 6.66
CA HIS A 215 3.64 9.05 7.19
C HIS A 215 3.11 8.36 8.46
N GLU A 216 2.53 9.11 9.40
CA GLU A 216 1.94 8.53 10.63
C GLU A 216 0.81 7.53 10.32
N TYR A 217 -0.04 7.82 9.34
CA TYR A 217 -1.08 6.89 8.88
C TYR A 217 -0.49 5.65 8.21
N LEU A 218 0.52 5.84 7.36
CA LEU A 218 1.17 4.74 6.66
C LEU A 218 1.89 3.79 7.62
N ASP A 219 2.57 4.33 8.64
CA ASP A 219 3.23 3.54 9.67
C ASP A 219 2.21 2.73 10.48
N ARG A 220 1.09 3.34 10.86
CA ARG A 220 -0.02 2.65 11.54
C ARG A 220 -0.55 1.50 10.68
N TRP A 221 -0.88 1.75 9.41
CA TRP A 221 -1.38 0.70 8.53
C TRP A 221 -0.35 -0.41 8.29
N ALA A 222 0.93 -0.07 8.16
CA ALA A 222 2.00 -1.06 8.06
C ALA A 222 2.07 -1.92 9.33
N GLN A 223 1.95 -1.32 10.52
CA GLN A 223 1.96 -2.03 11.80
C GLN A 223 0.74 -2.95 11.97
N ASP A 224 -0.44 -2.49 11.56
CA ASP A 224 -1.69 -3.26 11.66
C ASP A 224 -1.68 -4.51 10.78
N PHE A 225 -1.14 -4.40 9.55
CA PHE A 225 -1.23 -5.46 8.54
C PHE A 225 0.06 -6.29 8.37
N CYS A 226 1.22 -5.81 8.84
CA CYS A 226 2.53 -6.42 8.64
C CYS A 226 3.24 -6.68 9.99
N PRO A 227 2.91 -7.76 10.73
CA PRO A 227 3.48 -8.04 12.05
C PRO A 227 5.01 -8.18 12.06
N VAL A 228 5.59 -8.64 10.93
CA VAL A 228 7.04 -8.82 10.79
C VAL A 228 7.81 -7.50 10.89
N LEU A 229 7.13 -6.35 10.77
CA LEU A 229 7.71 -5.03 11.02
C LEU A 229 8.38 -4.96 12.40
N GLY A 230 7.84 -5.65 13.40
CA GLY A 230 8.39 -5.67 14.76
C GLY A 230 9.80 -6.25 14.88
N TYR A 231 10.30 -6.95 13.86
CA TYR A 231 11.67 -7.49 13.84
C TYR A 231 12.72 -6.51 13.31
N PHE A 232 12.30 -5.37 12.76
CA PHE A 232 13.18 -4.42 12.07
C PHE A 232 13.19 -3.07 12.78
N HIS A 233 14.37 -2.65 13.22
CA HIS A 233 14.54 -1.43 14.00
C HIS A 233 14.26 -0.17 13.18
N SER A 234 14.56 -0.20 11.88
CA SER A 234 14.45 0.99 11.03
C SER A 234 13.01 1.29 10.58
N GLY A 235 12.08 0.37 10.80
CA GLY A 235 10.73 0.47 10.26
C GLY A 235 10.67 0.46 8.73
N TYR A 236 9.53 0.85 8.16
CA TYR A 236 9.40 1.01 6.72
C TYR A 236 9.87 2.40 6.26
N SER A 237 10.74 2.43 5.25
CA SER A 237 10.96 3.62 4.43
C SER A 237 9.88 3.65 3.35
N LEU A 238 9.03 4.68 3.40
CA LEU A 238 7.86 4.85 2.55
C LEU A 238 8.14 5.85 1.43
N GLU A 239 8.15 5.37 0.20
CA GLU A 239 8.43 6.18 -0.99
C GLU A 239 7.17 6.34 -1.85
N LEU A 240 6.82 7.59 -2.15
CA LEU A 240 5.75 7.95 -3.07
C LEU A 240 6.18 7.68 -4.51
N HIS A 241 5.41 6.88 -5.23
CA HIS A 241 5.49 6.83 -6.68
C HIS A 241 4.35 7.67 -7.25
N ALA A 242 4.69 8.86 -7.75
CA ALA A 242 3.78 9.61 -8.60
C ALA A 242 3.71 8.89 -9.96
N GLY A 243 2.54 8.30 -10.24
CA GLY A 243 2.19 7.75 -11.55
C GLY A 243 1.58 8.81 -12.46
#